data_AF-A0A6I3C5U6-F1
#
_entry.id   AF-A0A6I3C5U6-F1
#
_cell.length_a   1.000
_cell.length_b   1.000
_cell.length_c   1.000
_cell.angle_alpha   90.00
_cell.angle_beta   90.00
_cell.angle_gamma   90.00
#
_symmetry.space_group_name_H-M   'P 1'
#
loop_
_entity.id
_entity.type
_entity.pdbx_description
1 polymer ?
#
loop_
_entity_poly.entity_id
_entity_poly.type
_entity_poly.pdbx_seq_one_letter_code
_entity_poly.pdbx_strand_id
1 'polypeptide(L)' 'MEFGIFLNGYIPGPAAHITELEHKELFREAEYAIFADKHNWKYAWFGEHHAL' A
#
# COMPACT_ATOMS: atom_id res chain seq x y z
N MET A 1 -12.93 18.51 -7.44
CA MET A 1 -12.00 18.20 -6.32
C MET A 1 -11.43 16.83 -6.60
N GLU A 2 -10.11 16.68 -6.55
CA GLU A 2 -9.45 15.38 -6.79
C GLU A 2 -9.03 14.76 -5.46
N PHE A 3 -9.21 13.45 -5.34
CA PHE A 3 -8.81 12.67 -4.16
C PHE A 3 -7.84 11.58 -4.59
N GLY A 4 -6.82 11.36 -3.76
CA GLY A 4 -5.81 10.32 -3.97
C GLY A 4 -5.47 9.64 -2.64
N ILE A 5 -5.04 8.38 -2.72
CA ILE A 5 -4.61 7.60 -1.55
C ILE A 5 -3.09 7.53 -1.47
N PHE A 6 -2.56 7.56 -0.25
CA PHE A 6 -1.14 7.38 0.03
C PHE A 6 -0.96 6.09 0.85
N LEU A 7 -0.16 5.16 0.34
CA LEU A 7 0.09 3.81 0.85
C LEU A 7 1.59 3.67 1.09
N ASN A 8 2.06 3.02 2.15
CA ASN A 8 3.50 3.03 2.53
C ASN A 8 4.13 1.65 2.67
N GLY A 9 3.37 0.58 2.55
CA GLY A 9 3.84 -0.78 2.85
C GLY A 9 4.35 -0.90 4.29
N TYR A 10 3.83 -0.09 5.23
CA TYR A 10 4.42 0.01 6.55
C TYR A 10 4.20 -1.26 7.36
N ILE A 11 5.31 -1.93 7.70
CA ILE A 11 5.32 -3.03 8.66
C ILE A 11 6.17 -2.64 9.88
N PRO A 12 5.62 -2.67 11.10
CA PRO A 12 6.37 -2.35 12.29
C PRO A 12 7.20 -3.53 12.81
N GLY A 13 8.37 -3.21 13.38
CA GLY A 13 9.13 -4.13 14.24
C GLY A 13 9.71 -5.33 13.50
N PRO A 14 9.90 -6.48 14.18
CA PRO A 14 10.55 -7.65 13.59
C PRO A 14 9.89 -8.20 12.32
N ALA A 15 8.60 -7.92 12.11
CA ALA A 15 7.88 -8.32 10.91
C ALA A 15 8.39 -7.63 9.64
N ALA A 16 9.01 -6.45 9.76
CA ALA A 16 9.65 -5.72 8.66
C ALA A 16 10.94 -6.38 8.14
N HIS A 17 11.26 -7.58 8.61
CA HIS A 17 12.40 -8.38 8.16
C HIS A 17 11.95 -9.76 7.68
N ILE A 18 10.65 -9.95 7.46
CA ILE A 18 10.06 -11.19 6.98
C ILE A 18 9.44 -10.90 5.61
N THR A 19 10.11 -11.32 4.54
CA THR A 19 9.72 -11.04 3.15
C THR A 19 8.29 -11.48 2.81
N GLU A 20 7.82 -12.58 3.39
CA GLU A 20 6.43 -13.02 3.20
C GLU A 20 5.42 -12.02 3.76
N LEU A 21 5.74 -11.37 4.89
CA LEU A 21 4.88 -10.36 5.50
C LEU A 21 4.92 -9.05 4.72
N GLU A 22 6.08 -8.63 4.22
CA GLU A 22 6.23 -7.50 3.29
C GLU A 22 5.36 -7.66 2.04
N HIS A 23 5.49 -8.82 1.38
CA HIS A 23 4.69 -9.14 0.21
C HIS A 23 3.19 -9.14 0.52
N LYS A 24 2.81 -9.75 1.66
CA LYS A 24 1.41 -9.81 2.09
C LYS A 24 0.84 -8.43 2.37
N GLU A 25 1.62 -7.52 2.96
CA GLU A 25 1.15 -6.17 3.26
C GLU A 25 1.00 -5.32 2.00
N LEU A 26 1.93 -5.44 1.05
CA LEU A 26 1.82 -4.79 -0.25
C LEU A 26 0.51 -5.17 -0.98
N PHE A 27 0.16 -6.47 -0.99
CA PHE A 27 -1.09 -6.93 -1.60
C PHE A 27 -2.33 -6.46 -0.85
N ARG A 28 -2.28 -6.35 0.48
CA ARG A 28 -3.39 -5.79 1.27
C ARG A 28 -3.60 -4.32 0.96
N GLU A 29 -2.53 -3.53 0.87
CA GLU A 29 -2.63 -2.12 0.50
C GLU A 29 -3.13 -1.93 -0.94
N ALA A 30 -2.76 -2.84 -1.85
CA ALA A 30 -3.26 -2.83 -3.23
C ALA A 30 -4.79 -2.99 -3.32
N GLU A 31 -5.44 -3.70 -2.39
CA GLU A 31 -6.90 -3.79 -2.32
C GLU A 31 -7.56 -2.41 -2.12
N TYR A 32 -6.90 -1.49 -1.41
CA TYR A 32 -7.40 -0.12 -1.28
C TYR A 32 -7.32 0.64 -2.59
N ALA A 33 -6.28 0.44 -3.40
CA ALA A 33 -6.19 1.01 -4.73
C ALA A 33 -7.31 0.49 -5.65
N ILE A 34 -7.58 -0.83 -5.62
CA ILE A 34 -8.69 -1.45 -6.36
C ILE A 34 -10.04 -0.89 -5.91
N PHE A 35 -10.24 -0.71 -4.61
CA PHE A 35 -11.47 -0.13 -4.08
C PHE A 35 -11.61 1.35 -4.49
N ALA A 36 -10.54 2.13 -4.41
CA ALA A 36 -10.52 3.55 -4.73
C ALA A 36 -10.79 3.81 -6.24
N ASP A 37 -10.26 2.95 -7.12
CA ASP A 37 -10.51 2.98 -8.57
C ASP A 37 -12.02 2.86 -8.88
N LYS A 38 -12.72 1.94 -8.20
CA LYS A 38 -14.19 1.78 -8.30
C LYS A 38 -14.98 3.01 -7.84
N HIS A 39 -14.35 3.96 -7.14
CA HIS A 39 -14.97 5.16 -6.60
C HIS A 39 -14.40 6.46 -7.19
N ASN A 40 -13.77 6.39 -8.37
CA ASN A 40 -13.23 7.55 -9.10
C ASN A 40 -12.16 8.35 -8.34
N TRP A 41 -11.38 7.69 -7.49
CA TRP A 41 -10.16 8.28 -6.94
C TRP A 41 -9.12 8.40 -8.05
N LYS A 42 -8.37 9.50 -8.04
CA LYS A 42 -7.57 9.92 -9.20
C LYS A 42 -6.22 9.21 -9.29
N TYR A 43 -5.64 8.88 -8.15
CA TYR A 43 -4.34 8.21 -8.08
C TYR A 43 -4.18 7.46 -6.76
N ALA A 44 -3.32 6.44 -6.81
CA ALA A 44 -2.73 5.80 -5.64
C ALA A 44 -1.22 6.06 -5.69
N TRP A 45 -0.66 6.55 -4.59
CA TRP A 45 0.76 6.78 -4.43
C TRP A 45 1.31 5.79 -3.41
N PHE A 46 2.27 4.98 -3.83
CA PHE A 46 3.02 4.10 -2.94
C PHE A 46 4.33 4.77 -2.54
N GLY A 47 4.45 5.11 -1.26
CA GLY A 47 5.69 5.55 -0.63
C GLY A 47 6.58 4.34 -0.39
N GLU A 48 7.85 4.43 -0.79
CA GLU A 48 8.81 3.35 -0.55
C GLU A 48 9.29 3.40 0.90
N HIS A 49 8.72 2.52 1.73
CA HIS A 49 9.26 2.22 3.05
C HIS A 49 9.46 0.69 3.11
N HIS A 50 10.62 0.24 2.62
CA HIS A 50 11.08 -1.16 2.64
C HIS A 50 10.35 -2.14 1.70
N ALA A 51 10.21 -1.81 0.41
CA ALA A 51 9.70 -2.76 -0.59
C ALA A 51 10.78 -3.53 -1.37
N LEU A 52 12.07 -3.39 -1.01
CA LEU A 52 13.21 -4.18 -1.51
C LEU A 52 14.31 -4.32 -0.44
#